data_AF-A0A3D4R8Z3-F1
#
_entry.id   AF-A0A3D4R8Z3-F1
#
_cell.length_a   1.000
_cell.length_b   1.000
_cell.length_c   1.000
_cell.angle_alpha   90.00
_cell.angle_beta   90.00
_cell.angle_gamma   90.00
#
_symmetry.space_group_name_H-M   'P 1'
#
loop_
_entity.id
_entity.type
_entity.pdbx_description
1 polymer ?
#
loop_
_entity_poly.entity_id
_entity_poly.type
_entity_poly.pdbx_seq_one_letter_code
_entity_poly.pdbx_strand_id
1 'polypeptide(L)'
;MNARKRKVLKLDENRKFTVVEEPSKIEKDIKIFSIGLASEIGYSIAIPIVVGALVGVWLDKRFNTAPKLTLSLLFGGIILSFVNLFRIVDDIIKRGKK
;
A
#
# COMPACT_ATOMS: atom_id res chain seq x y z
N MET A 1 9.40 -21.44 -23.32
CA MET A 1 10.22 -20.28 -23.74
C MET A 1 11.00 -19.80 -22.51
N ASN A 2 12.21 -20.34 -22.30
CA ASN A 2 12.93 -20.26 -21.03
C ASN A 2 13.88 -19.05 -21.05
N ALA A 3 13.57 -18.00 -20.27
CA ALA A 3 14.42 -16.82 -20.16
C ALA A 3 15.72 -17.19 -19.42
N ARG A 4 16.78 -17.53 -20.17
CA ARG A 4 18.13 -17.67 -19.63
C ARG A 4 18.54 -16.33 -19.01
N LYS A 5 18.50 -16.22 -17.68
CA LYS A 5 19.20 -15.16 -16.94
C LYS A 5 20.64 -15.09 -17.47
N ARG A 6 21.06 -13.95 -18.01
CA ARG A 6 22.43 -13.79 -18.50
C ARG A 6 23.36 -13.82 -17.28
N LYS A 7 24.08 -14.93 -17.11
CA LYS A 7 25.13 -15.06 -16.10
C LYS A 7 26.35 -14.30 -16.61
N VAL A 8 26.62 -13.12 -16.07
CA VAL A 8 27.82 -12.36 -16.39
C VAL A 8 28.93 -12.79 -15.43
N LEU A 9 30.02 -13.30 -16.00
CA LEU A 9 31.22 -13.64 -15.24
C LEU A 9 31.94 -12.32 -14.95
N LYS A 10 31.90 -11.87 -13.69
CA LYS A 10 32.74 -10.76 -13.25
C LYS A 10 33.98 -11.34 -12.58
N LEU A 11 35.15 -10.88 -13.02
CA LEU A 11 36.41 -11.13 -12.35
C LEU A 11 36.42 -10.26 -11.09
N ASP A 12 36.27 -10.90 -9.95
CA ASP A 12 36.48 -10.26 -8.66
C ASP A 12 37.98 -9.92 -8.50
N GLU A 13 38.27 -8.93 -7.67
CA GLU A 13 39.63 -8.42 -7.38
C GLU A 13 40.62 -9.54 -7.01
N ASN A 14 40.12 -10.65 -6.46
CA ASN A 14 40.90 -11.84 -6.12
C ASN A 14 41.01 -12.87 -7.27
N ARG A 15 40.87 -12.44 -8.53
CA ARG A 15 40.82 -13.28 -9.76
C ARG A 15 39.86 -14.48 -9.67
N LYS A 16 38.83 -14.40 -8.83
CA LYS A 16 37.77 -15.40 -8.77
C LYS A 16 36.67 -15.01 -9.75
N PHE A 17 36.27 -15.98 -10.57
CA PHE A 17 35.13 -15.81 -11.46
C PHE A 17 33.85 -15.96 -10.63
N THR A 18 33.30 -14.85 -10.17
CA THR A 18 32.02 -14.86 -9.46
C THR A 18 30.91 -14.69 -10.50
N VAL A 19 30.00 -15.66 -10.55
CA VAL A 19 28.81 -15.58 -11.39
C VAL A 19 27.88 -14.55 -10.76
N VAL A 20 27.89 -13.33 -11.29
CA VAL A 20 26.98 -12.28 -10.84
C VAL A 20 25.69 -12.44 -11.64
N GLU A 21 24.64 -12.93 -10.98
CA GLU A 21 23.31 -12.99 -11.58
C GLU A 21 22.75 -11.56 -11.64
N GLU A 22 22.73 -11.00 -12.85
CA GLU A 22 22.08 -9.70 -13.06
C GLU A 22 20.57 -9.89 -12.90
N PRO A 23 19.89 -9.12 -12.01
CA PRO A 23 18.45 -9.27 -11.83
C PRO A 23 17.77 -8.99 -13.16
N SER A 24 16.93 -9.94 -13.57
CA SER A 24 16.25 -9.87 -14.86
C SER A 24 15.37 -8.61 -14.92
N LYS A 25 15.26 -7.97 -16.08
CA LYS A 25 14.47 -6.73 -16.26
C LYS A 25 13.04 -6.88 -15.72
N ILE A 26 12.45 -8.06 -15.92
CA ILE A 26 11.14 -8.48 -15.40
C ILE A 26 11.07 -8.38 -13.87
N GLU A 27 12.12 -8.76 -13.15
CA GLU A 27 12.17 -8.72 -11.69
C GLU A 27 12.24 -7.28 -11.15
N LYS A 28 12.92 -6.38 -11.86
CA LYS A 28 12.91 -4.94 -11.56
C LYS A 28 11.53 -4.33 -11.83
N ASP A 29 10.91 -4.68 -12.95
CA ASP A 29 9.59 -4.20 -13.34
C ASP A 29 8.51 -4.63 -12.33
N ILE A 30 8.54 -5.90 -11.90
CA ILE A 30 7.64 -6.41 -10.84
C ILE A 30 7.88 -5.68 -9.52
N LYS A 31 9.14 -5.41 -9.15
CA LYS A 31 9.44 -4.68 -7.91
C LYS A 31 8.88 -3.26 -7.91
N ILE A 32 8.98 -2.54 -9.03
CA ILE A 32 8.42 -1.19 -9.17
C ILE A 32 6.89 -1.23 -9.15
N PHE A 33 6.30 -2.22 -9.82
CA PHE A 33 4.85 -2.41 -9.85
C PHE A 33 4.26 -2.71 -8.46
N SER A 34 4.91 -3.58 -7.68
CA SER A 34 4.48 -3.90 -6.30
C SER A 34 4.51 -2.68 -5.38
N ILE A 35 5.45 -1.74 -5.57
CA ILE A 35 5.49 -0.48 -4.82
C ILE A 35 4.28 0.38 -5.20
N GLY A 36 3.97 0.50 -6.49
CA GLY A 36 2.79 1.24 -6.97
C GLY A 36 1.49 0.73 -6.37
N LEU A 37 1.28 -0.59 -6.39
CA LEU A 37 0.10 -1.23 -5.79
C LEU A 37 0.02 -0.98 -4.28
N ALA A 38 1.13 -1.11 -3.55
CA ALA A 38 1.15 -0.84 -2.12
C ALA A 38 0.82 0.62 -1.79
N SER A 39 1.28 1.56 -2.61
CA SER A 39 0.94 2.98 -2.47
C SER A 39 -0.54 3.26 -2.72
N GLU A 40 -1.14 2.65 -3.73
CA GLU A 40 -2.56 2.84 -4.07
C GLU A 40 -3.47 2.35 -2.93
N ILE A 41 -3.19 1.16 -2.40
CA ILE A 41 -3.92 0.58 -1.26
C ILE A 41 -3.74 1.45 -0.01
N GLY A 42 -2.49 1.85 0.27
CA GLY A 42 -2.18 2.69 1.43
C GLY A 42 -2.90 4.03 1.41
N TYR A 43 -2.96 4.69 0.25
CA TYR A 43 -3.61 5.99 0.11
C TYR A 43 -5.14 5.90 0.26
N SER A 44 -5.76 4.84 -0.26
CA SER A 44 -7.21 4.62 -0.11
C SER A 44 -7.66 4.46 1.35
N ILE A 45 -6.78 3.99 2.23
CA ILE A 45 -7.05 3.81 3.67
C ILE A 45 -6.64 5.06 4.45
N ALA A 46 -5.49 5.66 4.11
CA ALA A 46 -4.94 6.79 4.84
C ALA A 46 -5.82 8.05 4.74
N ILE A 47 -6.36 8.37 3.56
CA ILE A 47 -7.18 9.59 3.37
C ILE A 47 -8.36 9.67 4.35
N PRO A 48 -9.31 8.70 4.39
CA PRO A 48 -10.48 8.80 5.26
C PRO A 48 -10.11 8.86 6.75
N ILE A 49 -9.03 8.19 7.17
CA ILE A 49 -8.54 8.25 8.56
C ILE A 49 -8.00 9.65 8.87
N VAL A 50 -7.13 10.19 8.02
CA VAL A 50 -6.52 11.52 8.23
C VAL A 50 -7.58 12.61 8.17
N VAL A 51 -8.49 12.56 7.20
CA VAL A 51 -9.60 13.51 7.09
C VAL A 51 -10.50 13.43 8.33
N GLY A 52 -10.87 12.23 8.77
CA GLY A 52 -11.65 12.03 10.00
C GLY A 52 -10.95 12.57 11.25
N ALA A 53 -9.64 12.33 11.38
CA ALA A 53 -8.85 12.84 12.50
C ALA A 53 -8.77 14.38 12.49
N LEU A 54 -8.49 15.00 11.33
CA LEU A 54 -8.41 16.46 11.19
C LEU A 54 -9.73 17.14 11.50
N VAL A 55 -10.84 16.61 10.96
CA VAL A 55 -12.19 17.12 11.26
C VAL A 55 -12.52 16.92 12.74
N GLY A 56 -12.14 15.78 13.34
CA GLY A 56 -12.33 15.49 14.76
C GLY A 56 -11.63 16.51 15.67
N VAL A 57 -10.36 16.81 15.39
CA VAL A 57 -9.58 17.81 16.14
C VAL A 57 -10.16 19.21 16.00
N TRP A 58 -10.62 19.59 14.79
CA TRP A 58 -11.27 20.89 14.57
C TRP A 58 -12.57 21.01 15.38
N LEU A 59 -13.35 19.94 15.46
CA LEU A 59 -14.61 19.90 16.20
C LEU A 59 -14.35 19.94 17.72
N ASP A 60 -13.36 19.18 18.22
CA ASP A 60 -13.03 19.17 19.65
C ASP A 60 -12.58 20.55 20.16
N LYS A 61 -11.80 21.29 19.34
CA LYS A 61 -11.42 22.67 19.66
C LYS A 61 -12.61 23.62 19.75
N ARG A 62 -13.68 23.36 18.97
CA ARG A 62 -14.88 24.21 18.94
C ARG A 62 -15.85 23.90 20.07
N PHE A 63 -15.91 22.66 20.54
CA PHE A 63 -16.82 22.22 21.60
C PHE A 63 -16.17 22.07 23.00
N ASN A 64 -14.86 22.37 23.13
CA ASN A 64 -14.11 22.27 24.41
C ASN A 64 -14.17 20.87 25.07
N THR A 65 -14.50 19.83 24.30
CA THR A 65 -14.67 18.44 24.74
C THR A 65 -13.41 17.59 24.57
N ALA A 66 -12.25 18.22 24.34
CA ALA A 66 -11.02 17.52 24.02
C ALA A 66 -10.67 16.45 25.08
N PRO A 67 -10.45 15.16 24.70
CA PRO A 67 -10.34 14.61 23.34
C PRO A 67 -11.52 13.69 22.92
N LYS A 68 -12.73 13.87 23.47
CA LYS A 68 -13.85 12.92 23.30
C LYS A 68 -14.41 12.87 21.87
N LEU A 69 -14.54 14.03 21.21
CA LEU A 69 -15.05 14.09 19.83
C LEU A 69 -14.00 13.57 18.84
N THR A 70 -12.73 13.90 19.03
CA THR A 70 -11.65 13.38 18.18
C THR A 70 -11.60 11.86 18.23
N LEU A 71 -11.70 11.26 19.43
CA LEU A 71 -11.67 9.81 19.58
C LEU A 71 -12.90 9.12 18.94
N SER A 72 -14.08 9.71 19.08
CA SER A 72 -15.31 9.21 18.45
C SER A 72 -15.25 9.33 16.92
N LEU A 73 -14.74 10.44 16.38
CA LEU A 73 -14.59 10.62 14.93
C LEU A 73 -13.50 9.72 14.35
N LEU A 74 -12.43 9.46 15.09
CA LEU A 74 -11.38 8.51 14.70
C LEU A 74 -11.94 7.09 14.61
N PHE A 75 -12.67 6.64 15.63
CA PHE A 75 -13.39 5.36 15.61
C PHE A 75 -14.39 5.30 14.45
N GLY A 76 -15.16 6.37 14.25
CA GLY A 76 -16.07 6.51 13.13
C GLY A 76 -15.36 6.38 11.78
N GLY A 77 -14.21 7.05 11.60
CA GLY A 77 -13.41 6.99 10.37
C GLY A 77 -12.80 5.62 10.10
N ILE A 78 -12.39 4.90 11.15
CA ILE A 78 -11.95 3.51 11.05
C ILE A 78 -13.10 2.63 10.57
N ILE A 79 -14.27 2.71 11.22
CA ILE A 79 -15.46 1.93 10.83
C ILE A 79 -15.85 2.25 9.39
N LEU A 80 -15.88 3.52 9.00
CA LEU A 80 -16.19 3.95 7.63
C LEU A 80 -15.20 3.35 6.61
N SER A 81 -13.91 3.31 6.94
CA SER A 81 -12.88 2.71 6.09
C SER A 81 -13.09 1.22 5.91
N PHE A 82 -13.39 0.49 6.98
CA PHE A 82 -13.73 -0.93 6.91
C PHE A 82 -14.99 -1.16 6.06
N VAL A 83 -16.05 -0.39 6.27
CA VAL A 83 -17.29 -0.51 5.48
C VAL A 83 -17.03 -0.25 3.99
N ASN A 84 -16.20 0.75 3.65
CA ASN A 84 -15.85 1.04 2.26
C ASN A 84 -15.03 -0.09 1.63
N LEU A 85 -14.07 -0.66 2.36
CA LEU A 85 -13.29 -1.82 1.93
C LEU A 85 -14.18 -3.04 1.67
N PHE A 86 -15.09 -3.34 2.59
CA PHE A 86 -16.05 -4.44 2.41
C PHE A 86 -16.93 -4.23 1.18
N ARG A 87 -17.41 -3.01 0.94
CA ARG A 87 -18.18 -2.68 -0.27
C ARG A 87 -17.40 -2.96 -1.56
N ILE A 88 -16.14 -2.54 -1.61
CA ILE A 88 -15.27 -2.77 -2.78
C ILE A 88 -15.08 -4.27 -2.99
N VAL A 89 -14.80 -5.02 -1.93
CA VAL A 89 -14.62 -6.48 -1.99
C VAL A 89 -15.91 -7.19 -2.44
N ASP A 90 -17.06 -6.83 -1.88
CA ASP A 90 -18.35 -7.40 -2.26
C ASP A 90 -18.71 -7.07 -3.71
N ASP A 91 -18.46 -5.84 -4.17
CA ASP A 91 -18.70 -5.43 -5.55
C ASP A 91 -17.79 -6.19 -6.52
N ILE A 92 -16.53 -6.46 -6.14
CA ILE A 92 -15.61 -7.29 -6.92
C ILE A 92 -16.14 -8.74 -7.01
N ILE A 93 -16.58 -9.32 -5.89
CA ILE A 93 -17.13 -10.68 -5.86
C ILE A 93 -18.42 -10.78 -6.69
N LYS A 94 -19.31 -9.79 -6.60
CA LYS A 94 -20.56 -9.75 -7.38
C LYS A 94 -20.32 -9.59 -8.87
N ARG A 95 -19.36 -8.75 -9.28
CA ARG A 95 -19.01 -8.55 -10.70
C ARG A 95 -18.40 -9.78 -11.35
N GLY A 96 -17.63 -10.58 -10.61
CA GLY A 96 -17.07 -11.84 -11.12
C GLY A 96 -18.08 -12.98 -11.30
N LYS A 97 -19.32 -12.81 -10.82
CA LYS A 97 -20.39 -13.81 -10.88
C LYS A 97 -21.39 -13.58 -12.03
N LYS A 98 -21.11 -12.67 -12.95
CA LYS A 98 -21.96 -12.34 -14.10
C LYS A 98 -21.28 -12.66 -15.42
#